data_AF-A0A0S9Q4C3-F1
#
_entry.id   AF-A0A0S9Q4C3-F1
#
_cell.length_a   1.000
_cell.length_b   1.000
_cell.length_c   1.000
_cell.angle_alpha   90.00
_cell.angle_beta   90.00
_cell.angle_gamma   90.00
#
_symmetry.space_group_name_H-M   'P 1'
#
loop_
_entity.id
_entity.type
_entity.pdbx_description
1 polymer ?
#
loop_
_entity_poly.entity_id
_entity_poly.type
_entity_poly.pdbx_seq_one_letter_code
_entity_poly.pdbx_strand_id
1 'polypeptide(L)'
;MTESTPRDLDAPQSPSVAHQTRHTVVVPNSINMVSLLGAGDEHLALIERAFDAEIHVRGNRITFLGEPGEVALAERLLDELVTIIRTGQGVTAETVERVLGMLRAETTERPADVLSMNILSNRGRSIRPKTLNQKRYVDSIDKHTITFGIGPAGTGKTYLAMAKAVQALQSKEVTRIILTRPAVEAGEHLGYLPGTLSEKIDPYLRPLYDALHDMMDPESIPKLLAAGTIEVAPLAYMRGRTLNSSFIILDEAQNTTPEQMKMFLTRLGFGSKIVVTGDITQTDLPGGTKSGLRIIEGILDGVDDISFNRLTSSDVVRHKLVGKIVAAYDEFDARAESARSERSRAGHPGR
;
A
#
# COMPACT_ATOMS: atom_id res chain seq x y z
N MET A 1 -51.96 -15.66 64.15
CA MET A 1 -51.90 -14.80 62.95
C MET A 1 -50.45 -14.43 62.73
N THR A 2 -49.78 -15.09 61.78
CA THR A 2 -48.57 -14.67 61.05
C THR A 2 -48.09 -15.91 60.30
N GLU A 3 -48.65 -16.10 59.11
CA GLU A 3 -48.29 -17.17 58.19
C GLU A 3 -47.19 -16.62 57.27
N SER A 4 -46.04 -17.25 57.31
CA SER A 4 -44.81 -16.92 56.60
C SER A 4 -44.91 -17.35 55.14
N THR A 5 -44.93 -16.38 54.22
CA THR A 5 -44.88 -16.57 52.77
C THR A 5 -43.45 -16.90 52.32
N PRO A 6 -43.21 -17.94 51.50
CA PRO A 6 -41.90 -18.14 50.88
C PRO A 6 -41.69 -17.17 49.71
N ARG A 7 -40.43 -16.74 49.56
CA ARG A 7 -39.92 -15.90 48.48
C ARG A 7 -40.01 -16.62 47.14
N ASP A 8 -40.68 -16.01 46.17
CA ASP A 8 -40.57 -16.40 44.77
C ASP A 8 -39.14 -16.15 44.28
N LEU A 9 -38.58 -17.21 43.70
CA LEU A 9 -37.27 -17.27 43.08
C LEU A 9 -37.28 -16.54 41.73
N ASP A 10 -36.16 -15.88 41.44
CA ASP A 10 -35.80 -15.28 40.16
C ASP A 10 -36.35 -16.03 38.94
N ALA A 11 -37.21 -15.35 38.18
CA ALA A 11 -37.51 -15.74 36.82
C ALA A 11 -36.30 -15.40 35.93
N PRO A 12 -35.81 -16.31 35.07
CA PRO A 12 -34.73 -15.99 34.15
C PRO A 12 -35.23 -14.95 33.13
N GLN A 13 -34.52 -13.83 33.05
CA GLN A 13 -34.71 -12.81 32.03
C GLN A 13 -34.61 -13.45 30.65
N SER A 14 -35.64 -13.23 29.83
CA SER A 14 -35.71 -13.71 28.45
C SER A 14 -34.55 -13.17 27.61
N PRO A 15 -34.00 -13.95 26.65
CA PRO A 15 -32.96 -13.44 25.77
C PRO A 15 -33.52 -12.30 24.90
N SER A 16 -32.77 -11.20 24.84
CA SER A 16 -32.97 -10.06 23.94
C SER A 16 -33.37 -10.53 22.53
N VAL A 17 -34.57 -10.16 22.08
CA VAL A 17 -35.01 -10.40 20.70
C VAL A 17 -34.12 -9.56 19.78
N ALA A 18 -33.27 -10.23 19.00
CA ALA A 18 -32.45 -9.62 17.96
C ALA A 18 -33.36 -8.81 17.01
N HIS A 19 -33.15 -7.48 16.96
CA HIS A 19 -34.01 -6.58 16.21
C HIS A 19 -33.67 -6.65 14.72
N GLN A 20 -34.23 -7.63 14.02
CA GLN A 20 -34.04 -7.74 12.58
C GLN A 20 -34.64 -6.54 11.84
N THR A 21 -33.83 -5.93 10.98
CA THR A 21 -34.21 -4.82 10.11
C THR A 21 -34.17 -5.29 8.66
N ARG A 22 -35.15 -4.84 7.87
CA ARG A 22 -35.20 -5.05 6.42
C ARG A 22 -34.96 -3.74 5.69
N HIS A 23 -33.99 -3.72 4.78
CA HIS A 23 -33.73 -2.57 3.91
C HIS A 23 -33.62 -2.99 2.44
N THR A 24 -34.08 -2.15 1.52
CA THR A 24 -34.02 -2.43 0.08
C THR A 24 -33.35 -1.28 -0.65
N VAL A 25 -32.22 -1.57 -1.27
CA VAL A 25 -31.47 -0.65 -2.13
C VAL A 25 -31.91 -0.85 -3.58
N VAL A 26 -32.22 0.25 -4.27
CA VAL A 26 -32.54 0.23 -5.71
C VAL A 26 -31.32 0.74 -6.47
N VAL A 27 -30.63 -0.17 -7.16
CA VAL A 27 -29.46 0.15 -7.97
C VAL A 27 -29.90 0.97 -9.19
N PRO A 28 -29.27 2.12 -9.48
CA PRO A 28 -29.60 2.94 -10.64
C PRO A 28 -29.48 2.16 -11.95
N ASN A 29 -30.42 2.32 -12.87
CA ASN A 29 -30.43 1.60 -14.17
C ASN A 29 -29.19 1.87 -15.05
N SER A 30 -28.45 2.95 -14.78
CA SER A 30 -27.18 3.26 -15.44
C SER A 30 -26.05 2.30 -15.04
N ILE A 31 -26.23 1.52 -13.98
CA ILE A 31 -25.23 0.57 -13.47
C ILE A 31 -25.58 -0.82 -13.98
N ASN A 32 -24.62 -1.47 -14.63
CA ASN A 32 -24.76 -2.84 -15.04
C ASN A 32 -24.70 -3.77 -13.80
N MET A 33 -25.77 -4.53 -13.56
CA MET A 33 -25.86 -5.45 -12.41
C MET A 33 -24.80 -6.55 -12.44
N VAL A 34 -24.39 -7.02 -13.63
CA VAL A 34 -23.31 -8.02 -13.76
C VAL A 34 -21.98 -7.43 -13.32
N SER A 35 -21.73 -6.14 -13.61
CA SER A 35 -20.51 -5.46 -13.14
C SER A 35 -20.50 -5.28 -11.62
N LEU A 36 -21.67 -5.09 -11.00
CA LEU A 36 -21.81 -4.93 -9.55
C LEU A 36 -21.72 -6.28 -8.82
N LEU A 37 -22.51 -7.27 -9.25
CA LEU A 37 -22.64 -8.58 -8.59
C LEU A 37 -21.58 -9.59 -9.01
N GLY A 38 -20.84 -9.31 -10.08
CA GLY A 38 -19.79 -10.18 -10.61
C GLY A 38 -20.32 -11.22 -11.60
N ALA A 39 -19.43 -11.75 -12.43
CA ALA A 39 -19.79 -12.82 -13.35
C ALA A 39 -20.09 -14.10 -12.56
N GLY A 40 -21.26 -14.71 -12.78
CA GLY A 40 -21.71 -15.85 -11.99
C GLY A 40 -21.90 -15.52 -10.50
N ASP A 41 -22.27 -14.28 -10.19
CA ASP A 41 -22.55 -13.79 -8.83
C ASP A 41 -21.36 -13.88 -7.86
N GLU A 42 -20.13 -13.87 -8.38
CA GLU A 42 -18.93 -14.02 -7.55
C GLU A 42 -18.75 -12.90 -6.50
N HIS A 43 -19.17 -11.67 -6.80
CA HIS A 43 -19.12 -10.57 -5.82
C HIS A 43 -20.26 -10.70 -4.82
N LEU A 44 -21.46 -11.08 -5.26
CA LEU A 44 -22.60 -11.33 -4.36
C LEU A 44 -22.25 -12.42 -3.34
N ALA A 45 -21.68 -13.54 -3.79
CA ALA A 45 -21.24 -14.62 -2.92
C ALA A 45 -20.11 -14.21 -1.94
N LEU A 46 -19.32 -13.18 -2.27
CA LEU A 46 -18.35 -12.60 -1.33
C LEU A 46 -19.05 -11.74 -0.28
N ILE A 47 -20.04 -10.93 -0.69
CA ILE A 47 -20.83 -10.09 0.21
C ILE A 47 -21.64 -10.98 1.17
N GLU A 48 -22.34 -12.00 0.67
CA GLU A 48 -23.13 -12.92 1.49
C GLU A 48 -22.28 -13.66 2.54
N ARG A 49 -21.04 -14.01 2.21
CA ARG A 49 -20.12 -14.63 3.19
C ARG A 49 -19.53 -13.64 4.19
N ALA A 50 -19.53 -12.36 3.84
CA ALA A 50 -18.94 -11.32 4.68
C ALA A 50 -19.89 -10.83 5.77
N PHE A 51 -21.20 -10.84 5.54
CA PHE A 51 -22.22 -10.29 6.44
C PHE A 51 -23.09 -11.38 7.03
N ASP A 52 -23.49 -11.21 8.29
CA ASP A 52 -24.51 -12.06 8.92
C ASP A 52 -25.91 -11.48 8.61
N ALA A 53 -26.25 -11.44 7.32
CA ALA A 53 -27.51 -10.91 6.81
C ALA A 53 -27.96 -11.70 5.59
N GLU A 54 -29.27 -11.92 5.47
CA GLU A 54 -29.88 -12.48 4.26
C GLU A 54 -29.88 -11.41 3.15
N ILE A 55 -29.38 -11.78 1.97
CA ILE A 55 -29.31 -10.90 0.80
C ILE A 55 -30.15 -11.49 -0.31
N HIS A 56 -31.08 -10.71 -0.85
CA HIS A 56 -31.92 -11.14 -1.96
C HIS A 56 -31.88 -10.14 -3.12
N VAL A 57 -31.54 -10.63 -4.30
CA VAL A 57 -31.45 -9.84 -5.53
C VAL A 57 -32.63 -10.14 -6.44
N ARG A 58 -33.34 -9.10 -6.88
CA ARG A 58 -34.40 -9.20 -7.91
C ARG A 58 -34.34 -8.02 -8.87
N GLY A 59 -33.83 -8.26 -10.07
CA GLY A 59 -33.58 -7.20 -11.05
C GLY A 59 -32.52 -6.24 -10.52
N ASN A 60 -32.84 -4.95 -10.41
CA ASN A 60 -31.96 -3.93 -9.83
C ASN A 60 -32.24 -3.65 -8.34
N ARG A 61 -33.06 -4.47 -7.68
CA ARG A 61 -33.37 -4.32 -6.26
C ARG A 61 -32.60 -5.35 -5.45
N ILE A 62 -31.85 -4.88 -4.44
CA ILE A 62 -31.12 -5.71 -3.50
C ILE A 62 -31.74 -5.48 -2.12
N THR A 63 -32.21 -6.55 -1.50
CA THR A 63 -32.84 -6.52 -0.17
C THR A 63 -31.92 -7.18 0.84
N PHE A 64 -31.72 -6.51 1.98
CA PHE A 64 -30.99 -6.99 3.13
C PHE A 64 -31.95 -7.24 4.29
N LEU A 65 -31.78 -8.35 5.00
CA LEU A 65 -32.49 -8.67 6.22
C LEU A 65 -31.49 -9.21 7.26
N GLY A 66 -31.39 -8.55 8.40
CA GLY A 66 -30.44 -8.94 9.44
C GLY A 66 -30.37 -7.90 10.56
N GLU A 67 -29.32 -7.97 11.38
CA GLU A 67 -29.08 -6.98 12.43
C GLU A 67 -28.86 -5.57 11.83
N PRO A 68 -29.31 -4.49 12.50
CA PRO A 68 -29.30 -3.15 11.93
C PRO A 68 -27.89 -2.67 11.49
N GLY A 69 -26.86 -3.04 12.26
CA GLY A 69 -25.47 -2.69 11.96
C GLY A 69 -24.92 -3.41 10.72
N GLU A 70 -25.23 -4.71 10.57
CA GLU A 70 -24.83 -5.52 9.42
C GLU A 70 -25.50 -5.02 8.14
N VAL A 71 -26.82 -4.73 8.22
CA VAL A 71 -27.60 -4.18 7.10
C VAL A 71 -27.04 -2.82 6.66
N ALA A 72 -26.75 -1.92 7.61
CA ALA A 72 -26.20 -0.60 7.31
C ALA A 72 -24.80 -0.69 6.67
N LEU A 73 -23.95 -1.61 7.13
CA LEU A 73 -22.61 -1.80 6.58
C LEU A 73 -22.66 -2.41 5.17
N ALA A 74 -23.57 -3.36 4.93
CA ALA A 74 -23.78 -3.98 3.62
C ALA A 74 -24.35 -2.98 2.59
N GLU A 75 -25.25 -2.10 3.02
CA GLU A 75 -25.74 -0.98 2.21
C GLU A 75 -24.61 -0.03 1.83
N ARG A 76 -23.80 0.41 2.81
CA ARG A 76 -22.64 1.27 2.55
C ARG A 76 -21.68 0.63 1.57
N LEU A 77 -21.43 -0.68 1.67
CA LEU A 77 -20.60 -1.41 0.70
C LEU A 77 -21.17 -1.29 -0.72
N LEU A 78 -22.46 -1.53 -0.91
CA LEU A 78 -23.08 -1.39 -2.24
C LEU A 78 -22.96 0.04 -2.78
N ASP A 79 -23.21 1.05 -1.96
CA ASP A 79 -23.12 2.46 -2.39
C ASP A 79 -21.71 2.85 -2.82
N GLU A 80 -20.69 2.37 -2.11
CA GLU A 80 -19.28 2.57 -2.48
C GLU A 80 -18.95 1.85 -3.80
N LEU A 81 -19.39 0.60 -3.98
CA LEU A 81 -19.18 -0.15 -5.23
C LEU A 81 -19.88 0.51 -6.43
N VAL A 82 -21.12 0.98 -6.24
CA VAL A 82 -21.85 1.74 -7.27
C VAL A 82 -21.10 3.02 -7.63
N THR A 83 -20.56 3.72 -6.63
CA THR A 83 -19.77 4.94 -6.87
C THR A 83 -18.50 4.63 -7.66
N ILE A 84 -17.78 3.57 -7.33
CA ILE A 84 -16.58 3.12 -8.07
C ILE A 84 -16.95 2.81 -9.53
N ILE A 85 -18.02 2.06 -9.78
CA ILE A 85 -18.46 1.74 -11.16
C ILE A 85 -18.78 3.02 -11.95
N ARG A 86 -19.43 4.01 -11.31
CA ARG A 86 -19.76 5.30 -11.96
C ARG A 86 -18.52 6.09 -12.39
N THR A 87 -17.39 5.92 -11.72
CA THR A 87 -16.12 6.54 -12.14
C THR A 87 -15.46 5.86 -13.34
N GLY A 88 -16.14 4.88 -13.95
CA GLY A 88 -15.63 4.12 -15.09
C GLY A 88 -14.66 2.99 -14.70
N GLN A 89 -14.55 2.72 -13.39
CA GLN A 89 -13.66 1.70 -12.87
C GLN A 89 -14.38 0.36 -12.77
N GLY A 90 -13.71 -0.72 -13.17
CA GLY A 90 -14.19 -2.06 -12.94
C GLY A 90 -14.16 -2.42 -11.45
N VAL A 91 -15.18 -3.16 -11.01
CA VAL A 91 -15.19 -3.83 -9.71
C VAL A 91 -14.74 -5.27 -9.93
N THR A 92 -13.86 -5.73 -9.05
CA THR A 92 -13.38 -7.12 -8.99
C THR A 92 -13.62 -7.66 -7.59
N ALA A 93 -13.55 -8.99 -7.40
CA ALA A 93 -13.56 -9.62 -6.10
C ALA A 93 -12.60 -8.97 -5.09
N GLU A 94 -11.40 -8.62 -5.54
CA GLU A 94 -10.39 -7.93 -4.71
C GLU A 94 -10.83 -6.51 -4.33
N THR A 95 -11.54 -5.81 -5.22
CA THR A 95 -12.11 -4.48 -4.93
C THR A 95 -13.16 -4.57 -3.82
N VAL A 96 -14.05 -5.56 -3.89
CA VAL A 96 -15.09 -5.80 -2.87
C VAL A 96 -14.48 -6.06 -1.49
N GLU A 97 -13.50 -6.97 -1.41
CA GLU A 97 -12.79 -7.30 -0.18
C GLU A 97 -12.13 -6.06 0.45
N ARG A 98 -11.53 -5.18 -0.38
CA ARG A 98 -10.88 -3.96 0.11
C ARG A 98 -11.85 -2.90 0.58
N VAL A 99 -12.93 -2.64 -0.15
CA VAL A 99 -13.96 -1.69 0.27
C VAL A 99 -14.55 -2.14 1.60
N LEU A 100 -14.85 -3.43 1.74
CA LEU A 100 -15.30 -4.02 3.00
C LEU A 100 -14.29 -3.82 4.13
N GLY A 101 -13.00 -4.09 3.88
CA GLY A 101 -11.93 -3.89 4.85
C GLY A 101 -11.82 -2.43 5.33
N MET A 102 -11.93 -1.46 4.41
CA MET A 102 -11.91 -0.03 4.75
C MET A 102 -13.15 0.38 5.55
N LEU A 103 -14.33 -0.11 5.18
CA LEU A 103 -15.57 0.20 5.90
C LEU A 103 -15.55 -0.34 7.33
N ARG A 104 -15.02 -1.55 7.55
CA ARG A 104 -14.85 -2.15 8.89
C ARG A 104 -13.80 -1.45 9.75
N ALA A 105 -12.82 -0.81 9.12
CA ALA A 105 -11.83 0.00 9.82
C ALA A 105 -12.38 1.40 10.20
N GLU A 106 -13.63 1.71 9.86
CA GLU A 106 -14.33 2.97 10.18
C GLU A 106 -13.53 4.23 9.80
N THR A 107 -12.92 4.21 8.62
CA THR A 107 -12.06 5.31 8.17
C THR A 107 -12.86 6.56 7.83
N THR A 108 -12.26 7.74 8.05
CA THR A 108 -12.84 9.05 7.69
C THR A 108 -13.01 9.23 6.19
N GLU A 109 -12.08 8.71 5.39
CA GLU A 109 -12.13 8.77 3.93
C GLU A 109 -13.01 7.66 3.35
N ARG A 110 -13.78 7.97 2.29
CA ARG A 110 -14.63 6.99 1.62
C ARG A 110 -13.79 6.04 0.76
N PRO A 111 -14.09 4.73 0.76
CA PRO A 111 -13.39 3.77 -0.10
C PRO A 111 -13.43 4.13 -1.59
N ALA A 112 -14.55 4.67 -2.08
CA ALA A 112 -14.65 5.13 -3.46
C ALA A 112 -13.63 6.22 -3.76
N ASP A 113 -13.44 7.21 -2.90
CA ASP A 113 -12.47 8.29 -3.10
C ASP A 113 -11.02 7.77 -3.19
N VAL A 114 -10.71 6.73 -2.40
CA VAL A 114 -9.41 6.05 -2.42
C VAL A 114 -9.22 5.32 -3.74
N LEU A 115 -10.17 4.47 -4.11
CA LEU A 115 -10.01 3.57 -5.25
C LEU A 115 -10.26 4.31 -6.58
N SER A 116 -11.02 5.40 -6.59
CA SER A 116 -11.25 6.23 -7.76
C SER A 116 -10.06 7.09 -8.16
N MET A 117 -9.12 7.34 -7.23
CA MET A 117 -7.95 8.18 -7.47
C MET A 117 -7.01 7.54 -8.49
N ASN A 118 -7.07 7.99 -9.73
CA ASN A 118 -6.17 7.52 -10.78
C ASN A 118 -4.91 8.40 -10.85
N ILE A 119 -3.72 7.79 -10.77
CA ILE A 119 -2.45 8.51 -10.91
C ILE A 119 -2.03 8.49 -12.38
N LEU A 120 -1.94 7.28 -12.96
CA LEU A 120 -1.55 7.09 -14.34
C LEU A 120 -2.40 6.01 -14.98
N SER A 121 -2.63 6.14 -16.28
CA SER A 121 -3.22 5.09 -17.10
C SER A 121 -2.37 4.90 -18.34
N ASN A 122 -1.83 3.71 -18.50
CA ASN A 122 -1.01 3.34 -19.65
C ASN A 122 -1.43 1.96 -20.14
N ARG A 123 -1.72 1.83 -21.45
CA ARG A 123 -2.10 0.56 -22.11
C ARG A 123 -3.20 -0.23 -21.37
N GLY A 124 -4.21 0.48 -20.86
CA GLY A 124 -5.34 -0.12 -20.13
C GLY A 124 -5.02 -0.55 -18.69
N ARG A 125 -3.79 -0.35 -18.21
CA ARG A 125 -3.44 -0.51 -16.79
C ARG A 125 -3.52 0.83 -16.09
N SER A 126 -4.29 0.89 -15.00
CA SER A 126 -4.35 2.06 -14.11
C SER A 126 -3.48 1.85 -12.88
N ILE A 127 -2.68 2.85 -12.55
CA ILE A 127 -1.88 2.91 -11.33
C ILE A 127 -2.59 3.85 -10.37
N ARG A 128 -2.98 3.31 -9.21
CA ARG A 128 -3.77 3.99 -8.19
C ARG A 128 -3.43 3.48 -6.80
N PRO A 129 -3.63 4.28 -5.74
CA PRO A 129 -3.62 3.77 -4.38
C PRO A 129 -4.74 2.74 -4.21
N LYS A 130 -4.44 1.74 -3.39
CA LYS A 130 -5.29 0.58 -3.14
C LYS A 130 -5.69 0.45 -1.68
N THR A 131 -5.00 1.18 -0.82
CA THR A 131 -5.28 1.27 0.62
C THR A 131 -5.33 2.75 1.03
N LEU A 132 -5.85 3.00 2.22
CA LEU A 132 -5.96 4.35 2.73
C LEU A 132 -4.60 5.01 2.95
N ASN A 133 -3.63 4.30 3.54
CA ASN A 133 -2.30 4.87 3.76
C ASN A 133 -1.57 5.13 2.44
N GLN A 134 -1.80 4.30 1.41
CA GLN A 134 -1.30 4.58 0.06
C GLN A 134 -1.90 5.88 -0.50
N LYS A 135 -3.20 6.14 -0.31
CA LYS A 135 -3.82 7.41 -0.71
C LYS A 135 -3.19 8.59 0.04
N ARG A 136 -3.09 8.51 1.37
CA ARG A 136 -2.49 9.56 2.20
C ARG A 136 -1.04 9.85 1.80
N TYR A 137 -0.29 8.81 1.46
CA TYR A 137 1.05 8.92 0.92
C TYR A 137 1.09 9.67 -0.41
N VAL A 138 0.23 9.29 -1.36
CA VAL A 138 0.14 9.96 -2.67
C VAL A 138 -0.30 11.41 -2.53
N ASP A 139 -1.32 11.69 -1.71
CA ASP A 139 -1.78 13.05 -1.40
C ASP A 139 -0.67 13.89 -0.75
N SER A 140 0.18 13.27 0.07
CA SER A 140 1.31 13.95 0.70
C SER A 140 2.39 14.35 -0.30
N ILE A 141 2.65 13.53 -1.32
CA ILE A 141 3.57 13.86 -2.41
C ILE A 141 3.12 15.12 -3.15
N ASP A 142 1.81 15.32 -3.32
CA ASP A 142 1.26 16.52 -3.96
C ASP A 142 1.43 17.76 -3.08
N LYS A 143 1.13 17.62 -1.79
CA LYS A 143 1.08 18.74 -0.85
C LYS A 143 2.44 19.22 -0.33
N HIS A 144 3.45 18.36 -0.34
CA HIS A 144 4.75 18.66 0.28
C HIS A 144 5.88 18.68 -0.75
N THR A 145 6.93 19.43 -0.47
CA THR A 145 8.16 19.43 -1.28
C THR A 145 9.00 18.18 -1.03
N ILE A 146 9.05 17.68 0.22
CA ILE A 146 9.74 16.44 0.57
C ILE A 146 8.76 15.45 1.20
N THR A 147 8.73 14.22 0.70
CA THR A 147 7.90 13.15 1.26
C THR A 147 8.72 11.90 1.51
N PHE A 148 8.63 11.37 2.72
CA PHE A 148 9.20 10.09 3.11
C PHE A 148 8.12 9.01 3.09
N GLY A 149 8.30 7.98 2.26
CA GLY A 149 7.46 6.78 2.23
C GLY A 149 8.19 5.61 2.89
N ILE A 150 7.82 5.30 4.13
CA ILE A 150 8.52 4.31 4.96
C ILE A 150 7.60 3.12 5.20
N GLY A 151 8.03 1.91 4.86
CA GLY A 151 7.26 0.72 5.15
C GLY A 151 7.76 -0.55 4.45
N PRO A 152 7.12 -1.69 4.69
CA PRO A 152 7.55 -2.99 4.16
C PRO A 152 7.63 -3.07 2.63
N ALA A 153 8.35 -4.08 2.12
CA ALA A 153 8.37 -4.40 0.70
C ALA A 153 6.99 -4.81 0.17
N GLY A 154 6.57 -4.25 -0.97
CA GLY A 154 5.27 -4.53 -1.60
C GLY A 154 4.12 -3.64 -1.14
N THR A 155 4.38 -2.64 -0.28
CA THR A 155 3.40 -1.60 0.10
C THR A 155 3.16 -0.54 -0.99
N GLY A 156 3.93 -0.59 -2.08
CA GLY A 156 3.78 0.33 -3.21
C GLY A 156 4.50 1.67 -3.07
N LYS A 157 5.29 1.91 -1.99
CA LYS A 157 6.01 3.18 -1.74
C LYS A 157 6.77 3.73 -2.96
N THR A 158 7.67 2.94 -3.54
CA THR A 158 8.49 3.36 -4.69
C THR A 158 7.66 3.42 -5.96
N TYR A 159 6.79 2.43 -6.17
CA TYR A 159 5.96 2.34 -7.37
C TYR A 159 4.98 3.53 -7.50
N LEU A 160 4.31 3.91 -6.42
CA LEU A 160 3.39 5.05 -6.40
C LEU A 160 4.15 6.39 -6.51
N ALA A 161 5.34 6.50 -5.91
CA ALA A 161 6.19 7.68 -6.09
C ALA A 161 6.60 7.88 -7.55
N MET A 162 7.04 6.79 -8.21
CA MET A 162 7.41 6.82 -9.62
C MET A 162 6.21 7.16 -10.52
N ALA A 163 5.02 6.65 -10.20
CA ALA A 163 3.82 7.02 -10.91
C ALA A 163 3.52 8.52 -10.79
N LYS A 164 3.71 9.12 -9.61
CA LYS A 164 3.59 10.57 -9.42
C LYS A 164 4.67 11.36 -10.14
N ALA A 165 5.91 10.86 -10.18
CA ALA A 165 6.98 11.49 -10.95
C ALA A 165 6.68 11.53 -12.46
N VAL A 166 6.21 10.41 -13.02
CA VAL A 166 5.82 10.32 -14.43
C VAL A 166 4.60 11.20 -14.72
N GLN A 167 3.61 11.23 -13.82
CA GLN A 167 2.47 12.15 -13.93
C GLN A 167 2.94 13.62 -13.98
N ALA A 168 3.80 14.03 -13.05
CA ALA A 168 4.33 15.39 -12.99
C ALA A 168 5.15 15.78 -14.24
N LEU A 169 5.87 14.82 -14.84
CA LEU A 169 6.59 15.02 -16.09
C LEU A 169 5.62 15.19 -17.27
N GLN A 170 4.59 14.35 -17.37
CA GLN A 170 3.58 14.43 -18.41
C GLN A 170 2.73 15.71 -18.32
N SER A 171 2.42 16.17 -17.10
CA SER A 171 1.73 17.45 -16.88
C SER A 171 2.64 18.68 -17.00
N LYS A 172 3.95 18.48 -17.25
CA LYS A 172 4.97 19.53 -17.36
C LYS A 172 5.16 20.37 -16.08
N GLU A 173 4.78 19.81 -14.93
CA GLU A 173 5.08 20.41 -13.61
C GLU A 173 6.58 20.34 -13.31
N VAL A 174 7.24 19.28 -13.79
CA VAL A 174 8.69 19.13 -13.78
C VAL A 174 9.20 18.88 -15.19
N THR A 175 10.49 19.17 -15.41
CA THR A 175 11.16 18.93 -16.70
C THR A 175 12.01 17.67 -16.70
N ARG A 176 12.29 17.10 -15.52
CA ARG A 176 13.16 15.93 -15.37
C ARG A 176 12.70 15.02 -14.22
N ILE A 177 12.89 13.71 -14.40
CA ILE A 177 12.80 12.71 -13.33
C ILE A 177 14.20 12.19 -13.03
N ILE A 178 14.57 12.11 -11.75
CA ILE A 178 15.83 11.54 -11.30
C ILE A 178 15.52 10.41 -10.32
N LEU A 179 15.83 9.18 -10.70
CA LEU A 179 15.69 7.99 -9.86
C LEU A 179 17.07 7.59 -9.37
N THR A 180 17.23 7.48 -8.06
CA THR A 180 18.51 7.15 -7.46
C THR A 180 18.39 6.14 -6.34
N ARG A 181 19.43 5.32 -6.19
CA ARG A 181 19.53 4.27 -5.18
C ARG A 181 20.95 4.27 -4.61
N PRO A 182 21.15 4.06 -3.29
CA PRO A 182 22.48 3.88 -2.75
C PRO A 182 23.07 2.56 -3.24
N ALA A 183 24.35 2.58 -3.63
CA ALA A 183 25.09 1.36 -3.92
C ALA A 183 25.49 0.73 -2.58
N VAL A 184 24.83 -0.36 -2.20
CA VAL A 184 25.18 -1.16 -1.02
C VAL A 184 25.37 -2.60 -1.45
N GLU A 185 26.49 -3.18 -1.01
CA GLU A 185 26.87 -4.57 -1.29
C GLU A 185 26.00 -5.50 -0.43
N ALA A 186 24.75 -5.72 -0.85
CA ALA A 186 23.87 -6.68 -0.19
C ALA A 186 24.28 -8.10 -0.60
N GLY A 187 25.21 -8.71 0.15
CA GLY A 187 25.53 -10.13 0.09
C GLY A 187 26.54 -10.58 -0.99
N GLU A 188 26.77 -9.80 -2.04
CA GLU A 188 27.85 -10.02 -3.01
C GLU A 188 28.74 -8.77 -3.10
N HIS A 189 30.05 -8.91 -2.86
CA HIS A 189 30.95 -7.77 -2.99
C HIS A 189 30.95 -7.28 -4.44
N LEU A 190 30.72 -5.98 -4.66
CA LEU A 190 30.70 -5.34 -5.99
C LEU A 190 32.01 -5.60 -6.75
N GLY A 191 33.09 -5.92 -6.02
CA GLY A 191 34.37 -6.37 -6.52
C GLY A 191 34.35 -7.60 -7.43
N TYR A 192 33.40 -8.55 -7.30
CA TYR A 192 33.45 -9.84 -8.01
C TYR A 192 32.70 -9.91 -9.34
N LEU A 193 31.80 -8.96 -9.65
CA LEU A 193 31.14 -8.92 -10.96
C LEU A 193 32.14 -8.46 -12.04
N PRO A 194 32.41 -9.24 -13.11
CA PRO A 194 33.25 -8.78 -14.20
C PRO A 194 32.58 -7.64 -14.98
N GLY A 195 33.35 -6.69 -15.50
CA GLY A 195 32.85 -5.56 -16.30
C GLY A 195 33.18 -4.17 -15.73
N THR A 196 32.67 -3.14 -16.40
CA THR A 196 32.77 -1.73 -16.02
C THR A 196 31.99 -1.43 -14.74
N LEU A 197 32.32 -0.33 -14.05
CA LEU A 197 31.59 0.10 -12.85
C LEU A 197 30.08 0.25 -13.09
N SER A 198 29.70 0.70 -14.28
CA SER A 198 28.28 0.81 -14.69
C SER A 198 27.61 -0.55 -14.80
N GLU A 199 28.25 -1.54 -15.42
CA GLU A 199 27.72 -2.92 -15.56
C GLU A 199 27.55 -3.61 -14.20
N LYS A 200 28.40 -3.28 -13.21
CA LYS A 200 28.29 -3.80 -11.85
C LYS A 200 27.12 -3.22 -11.07
N ILE A 201 26.71 -1.98 -11.37
CA ILE A 201 25.63 -1.29 -10.65
C ILE A 201 24.26 -1.49 -11.33
N ASP A 202 24.24 -1.79 -12.63
CA ASP A 202 23.02 -2.01 -13.42
C ASP A 202 22.01 -2.98 -12.75
N PRO A 203 22.40 -4.13 -12.19
CA PRO A 203 21.46 -5.04 -11.53
C PRO A 203 20.65 -4.40 -10.39
N TYR A 204 21.26 -3.47 -9.64
CA TYR A 204 20.62 -2.77 -8.52
C TYR A 204 19.61 -1.72 -8.97
N LEU A 205 19.79 -1.18 -10.18
CA LEU A 205 18.94 -0.15 -10.78
C LEU A 205 17.83 -0.76 -11.66
N ARG A 206 17.97 -2.03 -12.09
CA ARG A 206 17.02 -2.74 -12.95
C ARG A 206 15.55 -2.66 -12.48
N PRO A 207 15.22 -2.82 -11.18
CA PRO A 207 13.83 -2.68 -10.74
C PRO A 207 13.19 -1.31 -11.04
N LEU A 208 14.01 -0.23 -11.09
CA LEU A 208 13.54 1.10 -11.45
C LEU A 208 13.26 1.20 -12.96
N TYR A 209 14.07 0.55 -13.81
CA TYR A 209 13.77 0.46 -15.24
C TYR A 209 12.51 -0.34 -15.52
N ASP A 210 12.33 -1.48 -14.85
CA ASP A 210 11.14 -2.33 -14.99
C ASP A 210 9.86 -1.56 -14.61
N ALA A 211 9.90 -0.79 -13.52
CA ALA A 211 8.78 0.04 -13.10
C ALA A 211 8.44 1.16 -14.10
N LEU A 212 9.44 1.76 -14.78
CA LEU A 212 9.19 2.73 -15.85
C LEU A 212 8.46 2.10 -17.04
N HIS A 213 8.79 0.85 -17.40
CA HIS A 213 8.13 0.13 -18.48
C HIS A 213 6.64 -0.13 -18.24
N ASP A 214 6.21 -0.22 -16.98
CA ASP A 214 4.79 -0.27 -16.63
C ASP A 214 4.08 1.07 -16.82
N MET A 215 4.79 2.18 -16.62
CA MET A 215 4.22 3.54 -16.53
C MET A 215 4.24 4.30 -17.84
N MET A 216 5.15 3.95 -18.76
CA MET A 216 5.39 4.67 -20.00
C MET A 216 5.47 3.74 -21.19
N ASP A 217 5.34 4.28 -22.40
CA ASP A 217 5.58 3.49 -23.61
C ASP A 217 7.06 3.08 -23.70
N PRO A 218 7.38 1.78 -23.84
CA PRO A 218 8.76 1.29 -23.90
C PRO A 218 9.61 1.93 -24.99
N GLU A 219 9.01 2.36 -26.10
CA GLU A 219 9.73 3.04 -27.19
C GLU A 219 10.15 4.48 -26.83
N SER A 220 9.48 5.10 -25.87
CA SER A 220 9.79 6.47 -25.42
C SER A 220 10.91 6.51 -24.38
N ILE A 221 11.04 5.46 -23.56
CA ILE A 221 11.97 5.40 -22.43
C ILE A 221 13.44 5.61 -22.88
N PRO A 222 13.95 4.89 -23.91
CA PRO A 222 15.33 5.11 -24.38
C PRO A 222 15.61 6.55 -24.83
N LYS A 223 14.63 7.21 -25.48
CA LYS A 223 14.76 8.60 -25.92
C LYS A 223 14.84 9.56 -24.73
N LEU A 224 14.01 9.35 -23.71
CA LEU A 224 13.98 10.18 -22.51
C LEU A 224 15.24 10.00 -21.65
N LEU A 225 15.76 8.77 -21.57
CA LEU A 225 17.04 8.48 -20.92
C LEU A 225 18.21 9.15 -21.67
N ALA A 226 18.28 9.00 -22.99
CA ALA A 226 19.33 9.61 -23.80
C ALA A 226 19.31 11.15 -23.76
N ALA A 227 18.11 11.75 -23.67
CA ALA A 227 17.94 13.19 -23.51
C ALA A 227 18.21 13.69 -22.07
N GLY A 228 18.42 12.79 -21.10
CA GLY A 228 18.55 13.15 -19.68
C GLY A 228 17.27 13.75 -19.09
N THR A 229 16.11 13.49 -19.70
CA THR A 229 14.79 13.84 -19.15
C THR A 229 14.41 12.85 -18.04
N ILE A 230 14.79 11.59 -18.20
CA ILE A 230 14.78 10.60 -17.11
C ILE A 230 16.24 10.24 -16.86
N GLU A 231 16.65 10.24 -15.60
CA GLU A 231 17.98 9.82 -15.18
C GLU A 231 17.83 8.71 -14.14
N VAL A 232 18.49 7.58 -14.34
CA VAL A 232 18.56 6.48 -13.36
C VAL A 232 20.03 6.31 -12.99
N ALA A 233 20.41 6.70 -11.77
CA ALA A 233 21.82 6.79 -11.39
C ALA A 233 22.08 6.47 -9.91
N PRO A 234 23.28 6.00 -9.55
CA PRO A 234 23.65 5.76 -8.15
C PRO A 234 23.67 7.05 -7.33
N LEU A 235 23.42 6.96 -6.01
CA LEU A 235 23.35 8.11 -5.11
C LEU A 235 24.61 9.02 -5.16
N ALA A 236 25.78 8.43 -5.41
CA ALA A 236 27.04 9.17 -5.51
C ALA A 236 27.03 10.26 -6.60
N TYR A 237 26.23 10.08 -7.67
CA TYR A 237 26.11 11.02 -8.79
C TYR A 237 25.33 12.28 -8.42
N MET A 238 24.69 12.30 -7.25
CA MET A 238 23.97 13.47 -6.77
C MET A 238 24.91 14.53 -6.16
N ARG A 239 26.15 14.15 -5.82
CA ARG A 239 27.10 15.02 -5.14
C ARG A 239 27.40 16.28 -5.97
N GLY A 240 27.36 17.44 -5.31
CA GLY A 240 27.68 18.73 -5.93
C GLY A 240 26.63 19.28 -6.89
N ARG A 241 25.48 18.60 -7.06
CA ARG A 241 24.40 19.06 -7.93
C ARG A 241 23.43 19.99 -7.19
N THR A 242 22.72 20.79 -7.95
CA THR A 242 21.47 21.45 -7.55
C THR A 242 20.41 21.01 -8.53
N LEU A 243 19.34 20.39 -8.05
CA LEU A 243 18.35 19.72 -8.87
C LEU A 243 17.11 20.61 -8.96
N ASN A 244 17.05 21.48 -9.98
CA ASN A 244 15.91 22.37 -10.24
C ASN A 244 14.89 21.72 -11.18
N SER A 245 13.62 22.11 -11.05
CA SER A 245 12.51 21.67 -11.91
C SER A 245 12.46 20.16 -12.13
N SER A 246 12.78 19.39 -11.07
CA SER A 246 12.98 17.94 -11.14
C SER A 246 12.12 17.21 -10.11
N PHE A 247 11.63 16.03 -10.46
CA PHE A 247 11.07 15.08 -9.50
C PHE A 247 12.14 14.04 -9.17
N ILE A 248 12.61 14.01 -7.93
CA ILE A 248 13.72 13.17 -7.51
C ILE A 248 13.21 12.08 -6.55
N ILE A 249 13.56 10.83 -6.81
CA ILE A 249 13.24 9.69 -5.95
C ILE A 249 14.53 9.05 -5.47
N LEU A 250 14.73 9.01 -4.16
CA LEU A 250 15.75 8.17 -3.52
C LEU A 250 15.09 6.90 -3.01
N ASP A 251 15.34 5.80 -3.70
CA ASP A 251 14.85 4.49 -3.31
C ASP A 251 15.83 3.75 -2.39
N GLU A 252 15.28 2.85 -1.57
CA GLU A 252 16.02 2.01 -0.63
C GLU A 252 16.88 2.83 0.33
N ALA A 253 16.31 3.94 0.79
CA ALA A 253 16.99 4.95 1.59
C ALA A 253 17.45 4.45 2.97
N GLN A 254 16.94 3.30 3.44
CA GLN A 254 17.46 2.66 4.65
C GLN A 254 18.95 2.31 4.53
N ASN A 255 19.43 2.16 3.30
CA ASN A 255 20.81 1.84 2.94
C ASN A 255 21.67 3.10 2.74
N THR A 256 21.26 4.24 3.30
CA THR A 256 22.06 5.48 3.34
C THR A 256 22.60 5.75 4.74
N THR A 257 23.79 6.36 4.83
CA THR A 257 24.29 6.95 6.08
C THR A 257 23.65 8.32 6.34
N PRO A 258 23.72 8.86 7.57
CA PRO A 258 23.25 10.21 7.87
C PRO A 258 23.88 11.30 6.99
N GLU A 259 25.17 11.17 6.68
CA GLU A 259 25.92 12.11 5.83
C GLU A 259 25.42 12.03 4.39
N GLN A 260 25.14 10.83 3.89
CA GLN A 260 24.57 10.63 2.55
C GLN A 260 23.14 11.18 2.44
N MET A 261 22.31 10.95 3.46
CA MET A 261 20.95 11.51 3.53
C MET A 261 21.00 13.05 3.53
N LYS A 262 21.85 13.65 4.37
CA LYS A 262 22.06 15.11 4.39
C LYS A 262 22.59 15.64 3.07
N MET A 263 23.56 14.94 2.47
CA MET A 263 24.12 15.29 1.16
C MET A 263 23.01 15.32 0.09
N PHE A 264 22.15 14.30 0.08
CA PHE A 264 21.05 14.16 -0.86
C PHE A 264 19.97 15.22 -0.70
N LEU A 265 19.43 15.40 0.51
CA LEU A 265 18.34 16.36 0.77
C LEU A 265 18.76 17.80 0.46
N THR A 266 20.04 18.14 0.67
CA THR A 266 20.60 19.46 0.32
C THR A 266 20.85 19.66 -1.18
N ARG A 267 20.48 18.70 -2.05
CA ARG A 267 20.51 18.89 -3.51
C ARG A 267 19.21 19.49 -4.05
N LEU A 268 18.18 19.63 -3.22
CA LEU A 268 16.89 20.21 -3.59
C LEU A 268 17.08 21.61 -4.20
N GLY A 269 16.60 21.79 -5.43
CA GLY A 269 16.53 23.08 -6.11
C GLY A 269 15.10 23.60 -6.23
N PHE A 270 14.93 24.76 -6.87
CA PHE A 270 13.63 25.39 -7.07
C PHE A 270 12.74 24.59 -8.01
N GLY A 271 11.43 24.57 -7.72
CA GLY A 271 10.43 23.88 -8.55
C GLY A 271 10.60 22.36 -8.58
N SER A 272 11.27 21.79 -7.58
CA SER A 272 11.54 20.36 -7.49
C SER A 272 10.79 19.72 -6.33
N LYS A 273 10.58 18.41 -6.43
CA LYS A 273 10.03 17.56 -5.37
C LYS A 273 10.95 16.40 -5.09
N ILE A 274 11.09 16.03 -3.82
CA ILE A 274 11.86 14.85 -3.40
C ILE A 274 10.91 13.83 -2.75
N VAL A 275 11.02 12.58 -3.19
CA VAL A 275 10.41 11.46 -2.48
C VAL A 275 11.50 10.50 -2.04
N VAL A 276 11.55 10.17 -0.76
CA VAL A 276 12.50 9.23 -0.18
C VAL A 276 11.74 7.98 0.24
N THR A 277 12.09 6.82 -0.32
CA THR A 277 11.42 5.56 -0.01
C THR A 277 12.37 4.59 0.65
N GLY A 278 11.88 3.82 1.62
CA GLY A 278 12.70 2.81 2.28
C GLY A 278 11.96 1.94 3.28
N ASP A 279 12.66 0.94 3.80
CA ASP A 279 12.18 0.03 4.84
C ASP A 279 13.20 -0.03 5.98
N ILE A 280 12.88 0.61 7.11
CA ILE A 280 13.78 0.67 8.28
C ILE A 280 14.09 -0.71 8.90
N THR A 281 13.34 -1.76 8.52
CA THR A 281 13.58 -3.13 8.99
C THR A 281 14.59 -3.91 8.13
N GLN A 282 14.87 -3.46 6.90
CA GLN A 282 15.74 -4.13 5.92
C GLN A 282 17.02 -3.33 5.65
N THR A 283 17.82 -3.08 6.69
CA THR A 283 19.08 -2.31 6.57
C THR A 283 20.25 -3.22 6.22
N ASP A 284 20.90 -2.97 5.09
CA ASP A 284 22.06 -3.73 4.57
C ASP A 284 23.40 -3.04 4.84
N LEU A 285 23.43 -2.01 5.70
CA LEU A 285 24.65 -1.26 5.99
C LEU A 285 25.69 -2.09 6.75
N PRO A 286 26.98 -2.06 6.34
CA PRO A 286 28.03 -2.81 7.02
C PRO A 286 28.33 -2.28 8.42
N GLY A 287 28.80 -3.17 9.29
CA GLY A 287 29.40 -2.81 10.58
C GLY A 287 28.45 -2.15 11.59
N GLY A 288 27.13 -2.34 11.46
CA GLY A 288 26.16 -1.74 12.38
C GLY A 288 26.04 -0.22 12.24
N THR A 289 26.48 0.34 11.11
CA THR A 289 26.33 1.76 10.80
C THR A 289 24.86 2.16 10.90
N LYS A 290 24.58 3.26 11.61
CA LYS A 290 23.20 3.76 11.75
C LYS A 290 22.67 4.22 10.39
N SER A 291 21.48 3.73 10.03
CA SER A 291 20.76 4.20 8.85
C SER A 291 20.38 5.68 9.00
N GLY A 292 20.62 6.47 7.96
CA GLY A 292 20.16 7.85 7.85
C GLY A 292 18.63 7.94 7.93
N LEU A 293 17.93 7.03 7.24
CA LEU A 293 16.46 6.98 7.26
C LEU A 293 15.89 6.74 8.67
N ARG A 294 16.58 5.96 9.52
CA ARG A 294 16.08 5.66 10.87
C ARG A 294 16.13 6.88 11.80
N ILE A 295 17.09 7.78 11.61
CA ILE A 295 17.29 8.94 12.49
C ILE A 295 16.68 10.22 11.91
N ILE A 296 16.40 10.27 10.60
CA ILE A 296 16.00 11.50 9.91
C ILE A 296 14.66 12.05 10.41
N GLU A 297 13.73 11.17 10.82
CA GLU A 297 12.45 11.57 11.41
C GLU A 297 12.63 12.46 12.64
N GLY A 298 13.54 12.10 13.55
CA GLY A 298 13.80 12.92 14.75
C GLY A 298 14.62 14.18 14.46
N ILE A 299 15.37 14.20 13.35
CA ILE A 299 16.18 15.36 12.95
C ILE A 299 15.33 16.43 12.26
N LEU A 300 14.36 15.99 11.44
CA LEU A 300 13.49 16.87 10.65
C LEU A 300 12.11 17.05 11.28
N ASP A 301 11.95 16.67 12.54
CA ASP A 301 10.72 16.90 13.28
C ASP A 301 10.42 18.41 13.36
N GLY A 302 9.17 18.78 13.08
CA GLY A 302 8.71 20.17 13.04
C GLY A 302 9.21 21.01 11.86
N VAL A 303 9.89 20.42 10.86
CA VAL A 303 10.23 21.14 9.62
C VAL A 303 9.01 21.17 8.69
N ASP A 304 8.54 22.37 8.37
CA ASP A 304 7.42 22.57 7.44
C ASP A 304 7.74 22.02 6.04
N ASP A 305 6.68 21.67 5.30
CA ASP A 305 6.77 21.20 3.90
C ASP A 305 7.54 19.86 3.73
N ILE A 306 7.68 19.12 4.82
CA ILE A 306 8.19 17.74 4.87
C ILE A 306 7.11 16.83 5.47
N SER A 307 6.89 15.67 4.85
CA SER A 307 5.90 14.68 5.31
C SER A 307 6.50 13.30 5.52
N PHE A 308 6.14 12.64 6.62
CA PHE A 308 6.51 11.25 6.91
C PHE A 308 5.27 10.37 6.83
N ASN A 309 5.25 9.45 5.86
CA ASN A 309 4.16 8.55 5.59
C ASN A 309 4.59 7.11 5.90
N ARG A 310 3.99 6.53 6.94
CA ARG A 310 4.22 5.13 7.31
C ARG A 310 3.21 4.22 6.63
N LEU A 311 3.71 3.32 5.79
CA LEU A 311 2.97 2.19 5.25
C LEU A 311 3.26 0.95 6.09
N THR A 312 2.27 0.09 6.27
CA THR A 312 2.36 -1.10 7.12
C THR A 312 2.14 -2.37 6.30
N SER A 313 2.18 -3.53 6.95
CA SER A 313 1.88 -4.81 6.31
C SER A 313 0.45 -4.87 5.72
N SER A 314 -0.51 -4.12 6.28
CA SER A 314 -1.87 -4.03 5.72
C SER A 314 -1.92 -3.28 4.39
N ASP A 315 -0.87 -2.53 4.04
CA ASP A 315 -0.74 -1.82 2.77
C ASP A 315 -0.09 -2.67 1.67
N VAL A 316 0.34 -3.89 2.00
CA VAL A 316 0.98 -4.79 1.03
C VAL A 316 -0.06 -5.32 0.07
N VAL A 317 0.05 -4.93 -1.21
CA VAL A 317 -0.79 -5.46 -2.26
C VAL A 317 0.02 -6.36 -3.18
N ARG A 318 -0.17 -7.66 -3.01
CA ARG A 318 0.43 -8.69 -3.84
C ARG A 318 -0.66 -9.61 -4.36
N HIS A 319 -0.33 -10.35 -5.41
CA HIS A 319 -1.20 -11.40 -5.92
C HIS A 319 -1.55 -12.41 -4.81
N LYS A 320 -2.82 -12.87 -4.74
CA LYS A 320 -3.31 -13.77 -3.69
C LYS A 320 -2.42 -15.01 -3.50
N LEU A 321 -1.90 -15.56 -4.60
CA LEU A 321 -0.97 -16.70 -4.55
C LEU A 321 0.33 -16.38 -3.80
N VAL A 322 0.88 -15.19 -3.98
CA VAL A 322 2.11 -14.76 -3.26
C VAL A 322 1.82 -14.69 -1.76
N GLY A 323 0.66 -14.16 -1.36
CA GLY A 323 0.24 -14.16 0.05
C GLY A 323 0.14 -15.58 0.63
N LYS A 324 -0.44 -16.53 -0.13
CA LYS A 324 -0.51 -17.95 0.27
C LYS A 324 0.87 -18.59 0.38
N ILE A 325 1.79 -18.26 -0.53
CA ILE A 325 3.17 -18.76 -0.48
C ILE A 325 3.87 -18.23 0.77
N VAL A 326 3.81 -16.92 1.04
CA VAL A 326 4.43 -16.32 2.22
C VAL A 326 3.88 -16.94 3.50
N ALA A 327 2.55 -17.06 3.62
CA ALA A 327 1.92 -17.69 4.79
C ALA A 327 2.37 -19.14 5.01
N ALA A 328 2.58 -19.91 3.93
CA ALA A 328 3.09 -21.29 4.02
C ALA A 328 4.55 -21.35 4.52
N TYR A 329 5.38 -20.38 4.15
CA TYR A 329 6.75 -20.26 4.67
C TYR A 329 6.75 -19.82 6.14
N ASP A 330 5.95 -18.81 6.50
CA ASP A 330 5.83 -18.36 7.89
C ASP A 330 5.38 -19.50 8.83
N GLU A 331 4.43 -20.34 8.38
CA GLU A 331 4.00 -21.52 9.12
C GLU A 331 5.10 -22.58 9.25
N PHE A 332 5.88 -22.80 8.19
CA PHE A 332 7.02 -23.72 8.22
C PHE A 332 8.09 -23.26 9.21
N ASP A 333 8.45 -21.97 9.17
CA ASP A 333 9.47 -21.39 10.05
C ASP A 333 9.01 -21.39 11.51
N ALA A 334 7.75 -21.03 11.79
CA ALA A 334 7.17 -21.09 13.14
C ALA A 334 7.17 -22.52 13.72
N ARG A 335 6.87 -23.53 12.89
CA ARG A 335 6.96 -24.95 13.29
C ARG A 335 8.41 -25.36 13.56
N ALA A 336 9.36 -24.89 12.74
CA ALA A 336 10.78 -25.19 12.91
C ALA A 336 11.35 -24.54 14.19
N GLU A 337 10.97 -23.31 14.51
CA GLU A 337 11.34 -22.63 15.76
C GLU A 337 10.75 -23.33 16.98
N SER A 338 9.48 -23.72 16.93
CA SER A 338 8.81 -24.46 18.00
C SER A 338 9.53 -25.79 18.28
N ALA A 339 9.85 -26.56 17.23
CA ALA A 339 10.58 -27.83 17.35
C ALA A 339 12.02 -27.65 17.87
N ARG A 340 12.70 -26.54 17.54
CA ARG A 340 14.01 -26.20 18.12
C ARG A 340 13.89 -25.85 19.60
N SER A 341 12.85 -25.10 19.99
CA SER A 341 12.61 -24.75 21.40
C SER A 341 12.32 -25.98 22.25
N GLU A 342 11.56 -26.95 21.74
CA GLU A 342 11.24 -28.20 22.43
C GLU A 342 12.47 -29.09 22.62
N ARG A 343 13.32 -29.21 21.59
CA ARG A 343 14.61 -29.92 21.71
C ARG A 343 15.57 -29.26 22.69
N SER A 344 15.59 -27.92 22.74
CA SER A 344 16.42 -27.19 23.71
C SER A 344 15.96 -27.39 25.16
N ARG A 345 14.65 -27.57 25.39
CA ARG A 345 14.08 -27.89 26.70
C ARG A 345 14.28 -29.35 27.10
N ALA A 346 14.26 -30.29 26.15
CA ALA A 346 14.49 -31.71 26.40
C ALA A 346 15.98 -32.08 26.60
N GLY A 347 16.91 -31.22 26.17
CA GLY A 347 18.36 -31.44 26.23
C GLY A 347 19.06 -31.06 27.54
N HIS A 348 18.33 -30.73 28.62
CA HIS A 348 18.89 -30.45 29.95
C HIS A 348 18.53 -31.56 30.96
N PRO A 349 19.11 -32.78 30.87
CA PRO A 349 19.10 -33.68 32.01
C PRO A 349 20.07 -33.11 33.06
N GLY A 350 19.55 -32.91 34.27
CA GLY A 350 20.30 -32.38 35.40
C GLY A 350 21.61 -33.14 35.65
N ARG A 351 22.61 -32.36 36.08
CA ARG A 351 23.86 -32.83 36.69
C ARG A 351 23.62 -33.76 37.87
#